data_AF-A0A6G2IHK8-F1
#
_entry.id   AF-A0A6G2IHK8-F1
#
_cell.length_a   1.000
_cell.length_b   1.000
_cell.length_c   1.000
_cell.angle_alpha   90.00
_cell.angle_beta   90.00
_cell.angle_gamma   90.00
#
_symmetry.space_group_name_H-M   'P 1'
#
loop_
_entity.id
_entity.type
_entity.pdbx_description
1 polymer ?
#
loop_
_entity_poly.entity_id
_entity_poly.type
_entity_poly.pdbx_seq_one_letter_code
_entity_poly.pdbx_strand_id
1 'polypeptide(L)'
;MRNVIEESHVQIERLDDVIIALLARRRAMARELPPPVRARAVDPDFMDAVRELTDRYRQELGGAGELVARAVMVLCHPDRRP
;
A
#
# COMPACT_ATOMS: atom_id res chain seq x y z
N MET A 1 25.42 23.64 6.39
CA MET A 1 23.95 23.48 6.47
C MET A 1 23.30 23.17 5.11
N ARG A 2 23.69 23.78 3.98
CA ARG A 2 23.17 23.39 2.64
C ARG A 2 23.41 21.92 2.26
N ASN A 3 24.64 21.41 2.42
CA ASN A 3 24.96 20.01 2.09
C ASN A 3 24.10 18.97 2.82
N VAL A 4 23.73 19.21 4.08
CA VAL A 4 22.95 18.25 4.87
C VAL A 4 21.50 18.16 4.38
N ILE A 5 20.95 19.27 3.88
CA ILE A 5 19.59 19.31 3.33
C ILE A 5 19.56 18.60 1.97
N GLU A 6 20.56 18.84 1.11
CA GLU A 6 20.69 18.16 -0.18
C GLU A 6 20.88 16.65 -0.01
N GLU A 7 21.71 16.20 0.94
CA GLU A 7 21.87 14.78 1.25
C GLU A 7 20.58 14.15 1.80
N SER A 8 19.83 14.88 2.63
CA SER A 8 18.55 14.40 3.17
C SER A 8 17.48 14.26 2.09
N HIS A 9 17.44 15.17 1.12
CA HIS A 9 16.51 15.09 -0.01
C HIS A 9 16.82 13.89 -0.91
N VAL A 10 18.09 13.67 -1.24
CA VAL A 10 18.51 12.51 -2.04
C VAL A 10 18.18 11.20 -1.32
N GLN A 11 18.24 11.15 0.01
CA GLN A 11 17.83 9.99 0.77
C GLN A 11 16.31 9.75 0.69
N ILE A 12 15.49 10.81 0.79
CA ILE A 12 14.03 10.71 0.69
C ILE A 12 13.64 10.21 -0.71
N GLU A 13 14.22 10.76 -1.77
CA GLU A 13 13.95 10.33 -3.16
C GLU A 13 14.26 8.84 -3.36
N ARG A 14 15.39 8.35 -2.82
CA ARG A 14 15.73 6.93 -2.88
C ARG A 14 14.77 6.05 -2.09
N LEU A 15 14.25 6.55 -0.96
CA LEU A 15 13.24 5.82 -0.20
C LEU A 15 11.91 5.77 -0.95
N ASP A 16 11.54 6.85 -1.64
CA ASP A 16 10.35 6.87 -2.50
C ASP A 16 10.48 5.86 -3.65
N ASP A 17 11.64 5.76 -4.29
CA ASP A 17 11.91 4.74 -5.31
C ASP A 17 11.73 3.31 -4.77
N VAL A 18 12.21 3.05 -3.55
CA VAL A 18 12.03 1.75 -2.88
C VAL A 18 10.55 1.49 -2.58
N ILE A 19 9.84 2.49 -2.07
CA ILE A 19 8.40 2.39 -1.80
C ILE A 19 7.63 2.07 -3.09
N ILE A 20 7.93 2.78 -4.18
CA ILE A 20 7.30 2.56 -5.50
C ILE A 20 7.57 1.13 -5.99
N ALA A 21 8.82 0.66 -5.92
CA ALA A 21 9.17 -0.70 -6.33
C ALA A 21 8.44 -1.77 -5.51
N LEU A 22 8.35 -1.61 -4.19
CA LEU A 22 7.62 -2.52 -3.31
C LEU A 22 6.12 -2.53 -3.60
N LEU A 23 5.52 -1.36 -3.86
CA LEU A 23 4.12 -1.24 -4.24
C LEU A 23 3.82 -1.89 -5.60
N ALA A 24 4.72 -1.74 -6.57
CA ALA A 24 4.62 -2.40 -7.87
C ALA A 24 4.68 -3.94 -7.71
N ARG A 25 5.60 -4.44 -6.88
CA ARG A 25 5.70 -5.87 -6.58
C ARG A 25 4.45 -6.40 -5.88
N ARG A 26 3.93 -5.68 -4.89
CA ARG A 26 2.68 -6.03 -4.19
C ARG A 26 1.49 -6.11 -5.16
N ARG A 27 1.39 -5.16 -6.10
CA ARG A 27 0.36 -5.19 -7.17
C ARG A 27 0.51 -6.40 -8.07
N ALA A 28 1.74 -6.74 -8.48
CA ALA A 28 1.99 -7.92 -9.31
C ALA A 28 1.54 -9.20 -8.58
N MET A 29 1.94 -9.38 -7.32
CA MET A 29 1.52 -10.53 -6.50
C MET A 29 -0.01 -10.58 -6.33
N ALA A 30 -0.67 -9.44 -6.09
CA ALA A 30 -2.11 -9.39 -5.95
C ALA A 30 -2.87 -9.79 -7.23
N ARG A 31 -2.27 -9.61 -8.42
CA ARG A 31 -2.84 -10.04 -9.71
C ARG A 31 -2.72 -11.53 -9.96
N GLU A 32 -1.76 -12.20 -9.32
CA GLU A 32 -1.56 -13.65 -9.40
C GLU A 32 -2.55 -14.41 -8.50
N LEU A 33 -3.16 -13.72 -7.53
CA LEU A 33 -4.15 -14.34 -6.63
C LEU A 33 -5.46 -14.65 -7.39
N PRO A 34 -6.10 -15.78 -7.06
CA PRO A 34 -7.41 -16.11 -7.63
C PRO A 34 -8.44 -15.05 -7.24
N PRO A 35 -9.48 -14.84 -8.08
CA PRO A 35 -10.61 -14.02 -7.68
C PRO A 35 -11.25 -14.59 -6.41
N PRO A 36 -11.77 -13.73 -5.52
CA PRO A 36 -12.38 -14.19 -4.28
C PRO A 36 -13.64 -15.01 -4.58
N VAL A 37 -13.86 -16.06 -3.78
CA VAL A 37 -15.00 -16.99 -3.91
C VAL A 37 -16.34 -16.29 -3.68
N ARG A 38 -16.33 -15.23 -2.87
CA ARG A 38 -17.48 -14.35 -2.58
C ARG A 38 -17.17 -12.93 -3.01
N ALA A 39 -18.22 -12.14 -3.22
CA ALA A 39 -18.04 -10.71 -3.36
C ALA A 39 -17.33 -10.16 -2.10
N ARG A 40 -16.22 -9.43 -2.29
CA ARG A 40 -15.34 -8.95 -1.21
C ARG A 40 -16.06 -8.21 -0.09
N ALA A 41 -17.11 -7.46 -0.43
CA ALA A 41 -17.89 -6.66 0.51
C ALA A 41 -18.69 -7.49 1.53
N VAL A 42 -18.86 -8.79 1.30
CA VAL A 42 -19.61 -9.71 2.19
C VAL A 42 -18.76 -10.89 2.66
N ASP A 43 -17.45 -10.86 2.39
CA ASP A 43 -16.50 -11.89 2.82
C ASP A 43 -15.86 -11.46 4.15
N PRO A 44 -16.18 -12.13 5.28
CA PRO A 44 -15.66 -11.75 6.60
C PRO A 44 -14.13 -11.80 6.67
N ASP A 45 -13.51 -12.81 6.05
CA ASP A 45 -12.06 -12.99 6.06
C ASP A 45 -11.37 -11.86 5.30
N PHE A 46 -11.98 -11.41 4.20
CA PHE A 46 -11.51 -10.25 3.45
C PHE A 46 -11.65 -8.96 4.29
N MET A 47 -12.78 -8.77 4.95
CA MET A 47 -13.03 -7.59 5.79
C MET A 47 -12.08 -7.52 6.98
N ASP A 48 -11.77 -8.65 7.60
CA ASP A 48 -10.78 -8.75 8.68
C ASP A 48 -9.37 -8.43 8.18
N ALA A 49 -8.96 -8.99 7.03
CA ALA A 49 -7.67 -8.67 6.42
C ALA A 49 -7.53 -7.18 6.04
N VAL A 50 -8.62 -6.56 5.56
CA VAL A 50 -8.66 -5.11 5.28
C VAL A 50 -8.53 -4.29 6.56
N ARG A 51 -9.22 -4.69 7.63
CA ARG A 51 -9.12 -4.03 8.95
C ARG A 51 -7.69 -4.11 9.48
N GLU A 52 -7.11 -5.30 9.52
CA GLU A 52 -5.74 -5.52 10.00
C GLU A 52 -4.69 -4.74 9.18
N LEU A 53 -4.85 -4.69 7.85
CA LEU A 53 -3.99 -3.86 7.01
C LEU A 53 -4.12 -2.39 7.39
N THR A 54 -5.35 -1.88 7.46
CA THR A 54 -5.63 -0.48 7.77
C THR A 54 -5.10 -0.09 9.15
N ASP A 55 -5.27 -0.96 10.14
CA ASP A 55 -4.80 -0.74 11.51
C ASP A 55 -3.27 -0.66 11.56
N ARG A 56 -2.55 -1.53 10.83
CA ARG A 56 -1.08 -1.45 10.73
C ARG A 56 -0.62 -0.11 10.16
N TYR A 57 -1.21 0.35 9.05
CA TYR A 57 -0.85 1.66 8.49
C TYR A 57 -1.19 2.79 9.46
N ARG A 58 -2.31 2.70 10.19
CA ARG A 58 -2.71 3.72 11.17
C ARG A 58 -1.75 3.78 12.36
N GLN A 59 -1.26 2.64 12.83
CA GLN A 59 -0.29 2.57 13.92
C GLN A 59 1.03 3.26 13.55
N GLU A 60 1.50 3.06 12.32
CA GLU A 60 2.79 3.61 11.87
C GLU A 60 2.71 5.06 11.37
N LEU A 61 1.60 5.45 10.73
CA LEU A 61 1.46 6.74 10.03
C LEU A 61 0.39 7.67 10.62
N GLY A 62 -0.22 7.28 11.75
CA GLY A 62 -1.32 8.02 12.38
C GLY A 62 -2.55 8.14 11.47
N GLY A 63 -3.25 9.27 11.54
CA GLY A 63 -4.48 9.50 10.77
C GLY A 63 -4.31 9.42 9.24
N ALA A 64 -3.11 9.71 8.73
CA ALA A 64 -2.81 9.57 7.30
C ALA A 64 -2.67 8.11 6.86
N GLY A 65 -2.41 7.19 7.78
CA GLY A 65 -2.24 5.76 7.50
C GLY A 65 -3.47 5.13 6.85
N GLU A 66 -4.67 5.55 7.23
CA GLU A 66 -5.89 5.07 6.60
C GLU A 66 -5.95 5.41 5.10
N LEU A 67 -5.53 6.63 4.73
CA LEU A 67 -5.49 7.05 3.32
C LEU A 67 -4.48 6.23 2.53
N VAL A 68 -3.30 5.96 3.10
CA VAL A 68 -2.28 5.14 2.47
C VAL A 68 -2.77 3.70 2.31
N ALA A 69 -3.38 3.10 3.33
CA ALA A 69 -3.95 1.76 3.25
C ALA A 69 -4.99 1.65 2.13
N ARG A 70 -5.88 2.63 2.01
CA ARG A 70 -6.88 2.71 0.93
C ARG A 70 -6.25 2.83 -0.44
N ALA A 71 -5.25 3.70 -0.62
CA ALA A 71 -4.53 3.82 -1.88
C ALA A 71 -3.86 2.50 -2.28
N VAL A 72 -3.25 1.81 -1.32
CA VAL A 72 -2.56 0.53 -1.48
C VAL A 72 -3.54 -0.61 -1.83
N MET A 73 -4.71 -0.66 -1.21
CA MET A 73 -5.78 -1.61 -1.55
C MET A 73 -6.30 -1.37 -2.97
N VAL A 74 -6.55 -0.12 -3.30
CA VAL A 74 -7.03 0.30 -4.63
C VAL A 74 -6.00 -0.03 -5.72
N LEU A 75 -4.72 0.22 -5.47
CA LEU A 75 -3.61 -0.13 -6.38
C LEU A 75 -3.60 -1.62 -6.72
N CYS A 76 -3.93 -2.47 -5.75
CA CYS A 76 -3.90 -3.92 -5.87
C CYS A 76 -5.24 -4.53 -6.33
N HIS A 77 -6.19 -3.70 -6.76
CA HIS A 77 -7.46 -4.18 -7.28
C HIS A 77 -7.26 -4.87 -8.65
N PRO A 78 -7.75 -6.12 -8.84
CA PRO A 78 -7.47 -6.91 -10.04
C PRO A 78 -8.00 -6.27 -11.31
N ASP A 79 -9.13 -5.55 -11.22
CA ASP A 79 -9.78 -4.91 -12.37
C ASP A 79 -9.19 -3.54 -12.75
N ARG A 80 -8.23 -3.02 -11.97
CA ARG A 80 -7.51 -1.79 -12.34
C ARG A 80 -6.37 -2.12 -13.30
N ARG A 81 -6.62 -1.86 -14.59
CA ARG A 81 -5.54 -1.68 -15.58
C ARG A 81 -4.70 -0.43 -15.23
N PRO A 82 -3.39 -0.44 -15.52
CA PRO A 82 -2.54 0.74 -15.37
C PRO A 82 -3.06 1.91 -16.21
#